data_AF-A0A9X5CGX6-F1
#
_entry.id   AF-A0A9X5CGX6-F1
#
_cell.length_a   1.000
_cell.length_b   1.000
_cell.length_c   1.000
_cell.angle_alpha   90.00
_cell.angle_beta   90.00
_cell.angle_gamma   90.00
#
_symmetry.space_group_name_H-M   'P 1'
#
loop_
_entity.id
_entity.type
_entity.pdbx_description
1 polymer ?
#
loop_
_entity_poly.entity_id
_entity_poly.type
_entity_poly.pdbx_seq_one_letter_code
_entity_poly.pdbx_strand_id
1 'polypeptide(L)' 'RAAPYDAEIARALGSADTAALRALDPGVSRELKVSGRAPWQVLAGAAEGGAALSGVLLHEDAPYGVGYVVAAWS' A
#
# COMPACT_ATOMS: atom_id res chain seq x y z
N ARG A 1 15.79 2.35 -5.18
CA ARG A 1 14.82 3.21 -4.44
C ARG A 1 13.39 2.75 -4.66
N ALA A 2 12.94 2.54 -5.91
CA ALA A 2 11.59 2.03 -6.19
C ALA A 2 11.32 0.64 -5.58
N ALA A 3 12.12 -0.39 -5.91
CA ALA A 3 11.84 -1.76 -5.44
C ALA A 3 11.70 -1.93 -3.90
N PRO A 4 12.57 -1.31 -3.05
CA PRO A 4 12.33 -1.35 -1.60
C PRO A 4 11.04 -0.64 -1.16
N TYR A 5 10.64 0.44 -1.83
CA TYR A 5 9.41 1.17 -1.55
C TYR A 5 8.17 0.38 -1.98
N ASP A 6 8.23 -0.28 -3.14
CA ASP A 6 7.17 -1.16 -3.63
C ASP A 6 6.98 -2.36 -2.70
N ALA A 7 8.07 -2.97 -2.23
CA ALA A 7 8.02 -4.07 -1.26
C ALA A 7 7.40 -3.66 0.08
N GLU A 8 7.70 -2.43 0.56
CA GLU A 8 7.08 -1.89 1.78
C GLU A 8 5.58 -1.67 1.61
N ILE A 9 5.16 -1.13 0.46
CA ILE A 9 3.75 -0.96 0.11
C ILE A 9 3.04 -2.32 0.03
N ALA A 10 3.63 -3.30 -0.65
CA ALA A 10 3.08 -4.64 -0.79
C ALA A 10 2.91 -5.32 0.57
N ARG A 11 3.90 -5.20 1.46
CA ARG A 11 3.80 -5.67 2.85
C ARG A 11 2.67 -4.96 3.59
N ALA A 12 2.61 -3.62 3.54
CA ALA A 12 1.63 -2.85 4.28
C ALA A 12 0.19 -3.15 3.83
N LEU A 13 -0.03 -3.23 2.52
CA LEU A 13 -1.31 -3.65 1.95
C LEU A 13 -1.62 -5.11 2.28
N GLY A 14 -0.63 -5.99 2.21
CA GLY A 14 -0.77 -7.42 2.49
C GLY A 14 -1.04 -7.75 3.95
N SER A 15 -0.73 -6.87 4.89
CA SER A 15 -0.98 -7.08 6.32
C SER A 15 -2.00 -6.13 6.93
N ALA A 16 -2.74 -5.37 6.11
CA ALA A 16 -3.65 -4.31 6.55
C ALA A 16 -3.01 -3.30 7.52
N ASP A 17 -1.73 -2.97 7.33
CA ASP A 17 -0.97 -2.06 8.17
C ASP A 17 -1.30 -0.59 7.86
N THR A 18 -2.40 -0.12 8.42
CA THR A 18 -2.90 1.25 8.23
C THR A 18 -1.92 2.32 8.74
N ALA A 19 -1.08 2.00 9.73
CA ALA A 19 -0.07 2.91 10.24
C ALA A 19 1.04 3.13 9.20
N ALA A 20 1.58 2.05 8.61
CA ALA A 20 2.56 2.15 7.54
C ALA A 20 2.00 2.85 6.30
N LEU A 21 0.75 2.56 5.90
CA LEU A 21 0.11 3.25 4.79
C LEU A 21 -0.01 4.76 5.02
N ARG A 22 -0.36 5.18 6.24
CA ARG A 22 -0.42 6.62 6.61
C ARG A 22 0.95 7.30 6.62
N ALA A 23 2.01 6.55 6.91
CA ALA A 23 3.38 7.04 6.93
C ALA A 23 3.99 7.25 5.52
N LEU A 24 3.31 6.82 4.45
CA LEU A 24 3.80 7.00 3.08
C LEU A 24 3.96 8.49 2.73
N ASP A 25 5.22 8.89 2.56
CA ASP A 25 5.59 10.26 2.26
C ASP A 25 5.04 10.70 0.89
N PRO A 26 4.33 11.84 0.82
CA PRO A 26 3.75 12.33 -0.43
C PRO A 26 4.81 12.75 -1.46
N GLY A 27 5.98 13.25 -1.01
CA GLY A 27 7.07 13.65 -1.87
C GLY A 27 7.76 12.45 -2.53
N VAL A 28 8.11 11.43 -1.75
CA VAL A 28 8.68 10.16 -2.23
C VAL A 28 7.69 9.44 -3.15
N SER A 29 6.41 9.37 -2.77
CA SER A 29 5.37 8.77 -3.62
C SER A 29 5.25 9.48 -4.96
N ARG A 30 5.36 10.82 -4.99
CA ARG A 30 5.35 11.59 -6.23
C ARG A 30 6.62 11.35 -7.05
N GLU A 31 7.80 11.35 -6.42
CA GLU A 31 9.09 11.09 -7.08
C GLU A 31 9.08 9.73 -7.78
N LEU A 32 8.52 8.71 -7.12
CA LEU A 32 8.43 7.34 -7.61
C LEU A 32 7.15 7.06 -8.43
N LYS A 33 6.32 8.07 -8.70
CA LYS A 33 5.09 7.98 -9.49
C LYS A 33 4.05 6.97 -8.96
N VAL A 34 3.97 6.81 -7.64
CA VAL A 34 3.02 5.91 -6.98
C VAL A 34 1.63 6.54 -6.94
N SER A 35 0.80 6.16 -7.91
CA SER A 35 -0.59 6.65 -8.05
C SER A 35 -1.53 6.17 -6.92
N GLY A 36 -1.22 5.04 -6.30
CA GLY A 36 -2.05 4.40 -5.27
C GLY A 36 -2.05 5.12 -3.90
N ARG A 37 -1.09 6.02 -3.63
CA ARG A 37 -0.96 6.63 -2.28
C ARG A 37 -2.26 7.27 -1.80
N ALA A 38 -2.88 8.11 -2.63
CA ALA A 38 -4.09 8.85 -2.24
C ALA A 38 -5.26 7.94 -1.86
N PRO A 39 -5.69 6.96 -2.68
CA PRO A 39 -6.74 6.03 -2.28
C PRO A 39 -6.36 5.17 -1.07
N TRP A 40 -5.09 4.84 -0.86
CA TRP A 40 -4.68 4.10 0.34
C TRP A 40 -4.78 4.92 1.63
N GLN A 41 -4.65 6.25 1.58
CA GLN A 41 -4.94 7.10 2.75
C GLN A 41 -6.42 7.02 3.14
N VAL A 42 -7.31 7.00 2.14
CA VAL A 42 -8.75 6.85 2.36
C VAL A 42 -9.06 5.47 2.92
N LEU A 43 -8.48 4.41 2.36
CA LEU A 43 -8.60 3.04 2.86
C LEU A 43 -8.14 2.92 4.33
N ALA A 44 -6.96 3.48 4.65
CA ALA A 44 -6.43 3.46 6.00
C ALA A 44 -7.31 4.22 7.00
N GLY A 45 -7.88 5.36 6.60
CA GLY A 45 -8.86 6.09 7.41
C GLY A 45 -10.20 5.36 7.56
N ALA A 46 -10.66 4.66 6.53
CA ALA A 46 -11.88 3.85 6.60
C ALA A 46 -11.75 2.63 7.54
N ALA A 47 -10.53 2.09 7.66
CA ALA A 47 -10.21 1.02 8.61
C ALA A 47 -9.98 1.53 10.05
N GLU A 48 -9.90 2.85 10.27
CA GLU A 48 -9.71 3.43 11.59
C GLU A 48 -11.01 3.34 12.42
N GLY A 49 -10.93 2.79 13.63
CA GLY A 49 -12.07 2.65 14.55
C GLY A 49 -13.05 1.52 14.22
N GLY A 50 -12.78 0.70 13.19
CA GLY A 50 -13.53 -0.51 12.84
C GLY A 50 -13.01 -1.78 13.52
N ALA A 51 -13.56 -2.94 13.11
CA ALA A 51 -13.00 -4.24 13.47
C ALA A 51 -11.54 -4.34 12.97
N ALA A 52 -10.70 -5.08 13.70
CA ALA A 52 -9.32 -5.34 13.28
C ALA A 52 -9.33 -6.16 11.97
N LEU A 53 -9.20 -5.47 10.84
CA LEU A 53 -9.14 -6.10 9.53
C LEU A 53 -7.82 -6.85 9.38
N SER A 54 -7.91 -8.02 8.79
CA SER A 54 -6.75 -8.78 8.33
C SER A 54 -6.52 -8.51 6.84
N GLY A 55 -5.27 -8.45 6.42
CA GLY A 55 -4.89 -8.32 5.02
C GLY A 55 -4.36 -9.64 4.46
N VAL A 56 -4.52 -9.84 3.15
CA VAL A 56 -3.80 -10.86 2.39
C VAL A 56 -3.31 -10.27 1.08
N LEU A 57 -2.00 -10.44 0.80
CA LEU A 57 -1.42 -10.13 -0.49
C LEU A 57 -1.81 -11.23 -1.49
N LEU A 58 -2.53 -10.86 -2.54
CA LEU A 58 -2.99 -11.78 -3.59
C LEU A 58 -2.05 -11.77 -4.79
N HIS A 59 -1.41 -10.63 -5.06
CA HIS A 59 -0.49 -10.49 -6.18
C HIS A 59 0.48 -9.31 -5.95
N GLU A 60 1.73 -9.51 -6.34
CA GLU A 60 2.77 -8.49 -6.45
C GLU A 60 3.67 -8.86 -7.63
N ASP A 61 3.81 -7.97 -8.61
CA ASP A 61 4.75 -8.12 -9.73
C ASP A 61 5.05 -6.77 -10.40
N ALA A 62 6.08 -6.70 -11.25
CA ALA A 62 6.46 -5.53 -12.02
C ALA A 62 6.91 -5.86 -13.46
N PRO A 63 6.08 -6.54 -14.28
CA PRO A 63 6.50 -7.08 -15.58
C PRO A 63 6.90 -6.01 -16.61
N TYR A 64 6.46 -4.76 -16.41
CA TYR A 64 6.77 -3.61 -17.27
C TYR A 64 7.63 -2.55 -16.57
N GLY A 65 8.26 -2.90 -15.45
CA GLY A 65 9.00 -1.94 -14.61
C GLY A 65 8.09 -0.99 -13.82
N VAL A 66 6.80 -1.31 -13.71
CA VAL A 66 5.81 -0.61 -12.87
C VAL A 66 5.20 -1.64 -11.92
N GLY A 67 5.17 -1.33 -10.63
CA GLY A 67 4.62 -2.22 -9.61
C GLY A 67 3.10 -2.35 -9.68
N TYR A 68 2.62 -3.59 -9.69
CA TYR A 68 1.22 -3.97 -9.57
C TYR A 68 1.03 -4.76 -8.28
N VAL A 69 0.03 -4.37 -7.48
CA VAL A 69 -0.27 -5.00 -6.20
C VAL A 69 -1.77 -5.23 -6.06
N VAL A 70 -2.15 -6.41 -5.57
CA VAL A 70 -3.52 -6.75 -5.21
C VAL A 70 -3.52 -7.30 -3.79
N ALA A 71 -4.33 -6.71 -2.91
CA ALA A 71 -4.56 -7.21 -1.57
C ALA A 71 -6.05 -7.20 -1.25
N ALA A 72 -6.50 -8.16 -0.43
CA ALA A 72 -7.86 -8.22 0.08
C ALA A 72 -7.86 -8.04 1.60
N TRP A 73 -8.80 -7.25 2.11
CA TRP A 73 -8.97 -6.99 3.54
C TRP A 73 -10.33 -7.52 4.01
N SER A 74 -10.37 -8.15 5.17
CA SER A 74 -11.58 -8.73 5.79
C SER A 74 -11.55 -8.68 7.31
#